data_AF-A0A9D9RVT9-F1
#
_entry.id   AF-A0A9D9RVT9-F1
#
_cell.length_a   1.000
_cell.length_b   1.000
_cell.length_c   1.000
_cell.angle_alpha   90.00
_cell.angle_beta   90.00
_cell.angle_gamma   90.00
#
_symmetry.space_group_name_H-M   'P 1'
#
loop_
_entity.id
_entity.type
_entity.pdbx_description
1 polymer ?
#
loop_
_entity_poly.entity_id
_entity_poly.type
_entity_poly.pdbx_seq_one_letter_code
_entity_poly.pdbx_strand_id
1 'polypeptide(L)' 'MANIMIQHGEKGGLVFYLPKRDLEASIESIEFDTPEKWGGELKLDNGGTYYIDPIAKPPRLPISLRAKRLGAAED' A
#
# COMPACT_ATOMS: atom_id res chain seq x y z
N MET A 1 4.66 -4.82 12.69
CA MET A 1 4.17 -4.77 11.29
C MET A 1 2.67 -4.61 11.30
N ALA A 2 2.14 -3.74 10.46
CA ALA A 2 0.71 -3.52 10.28
C ALA A 2 0.15 -4.51 9.26
N ASN A 3 -1.03 -5.07 9.51
CA ASN A 3 -1.76 -5.80 8.48
C ASN A 3 -2.54 -4.77 7.66
N ILE A 4 -2.32 -4.77 6.36
CA ILE A 4 -2.95 -3.85 5.42
C ILE A 4 -3.68 -4.64 4.35
N MET A 5 -4.59 -3.99 3.65
CA MET A 5 -5.19 -4.49 2.43
C MET A 5 -4.93 -3.50 1.31
N ILE A 6 -4.55 -4.00 0.14
CA ILE A 6 -4.48 -3.19 -1.08
C ILE A 6 -5.54 -3.70 -2.03
N GLN A 7 -6.31 -2.76 -2.60
CA GLN A 7 -7.42 -3.05 -3.50
C GLN A 7 -7.48 -2.02 -4.64
N HIS A 8 -8.22 -2.34 -5.70
CA HIS A 8 -8.53 -1.35 -6.73
C HIS A 8 -9.54 -0.34 -6.17
N GLY A 9 -9.22 0.94 -6.28
CA GLY A 9 -10.17 2.02 -6.03
C GLY A 9 -11.15 2.18 -7.18
N GLU A 10 -12.29 2.83 -6.92
CA GLU A 10 -13.35 3.06 -7.92
C GLU A 10 -12.88 3.80 -9.18
N LYS A 11 -11.83 4.62 -9.07
CA LYS A 11 -11.28 5.39 -10.19
C LYS A 11 -10.16 4.67 -10.97
N GLY A 12 -9.94 3.38 -10.70
CA GLY A 12 -8.90 2.58 -11.36
C GLY A 12 -7.49 2.72 -10.75
N GLY A 13 -7.36 3.42 -9.63
CA GLY A 13 -6.11 3.49 -8.85
C GLY A 13 -6.02 2.38 -7.79
N LEU A 14 -4.96 2.41 -6.98
CA LEU A 14 -4.79 1.51 -5.84
C LEU A 14 -5.12 2.23 -4.54
N VAL A 15 -5.83 1.53 -3.66
CA VAL A 15 -6.23 2.02 -2.33
C VAL A 15 -5.56 1.17 -1.27
N PHE A 16 -4.93 1.84 -0.32
CA PHE A 16 -4.35 1.29 0.89
C PHE A 16 -5.38 1.36 2.02
N TYR A 17 -5.70 0.22 2.62
CA TYR A 17 -6.56 0.14 3.79
C TYR A 17 -5.82 -0.47 4.98
N LEU A 18 -5.79 0.25 6.11
CA LEU A 18 -5.24 -0.17 7.38
C LEU A 18 -6.38 -0.34 8.40
N PRO A 19 -6.91 -1.56 8.58
CA PRO A 19 -8.06 -1.81 9.46
C PRO A 19 -7.81 -1.44 10.91
N LYS A 20 -6.57 -1.59 11.40
CA LYS A 20 -6.22 -1.28 12.79
C LYS A 20 -6.43 0.20 13.15
N ARG A 21 -6.38 1.10 12.17
CA ARG A 21 -6.59 2.54 12.36
C ARG A 21 -7.82 3.05 11.62
N ASP A 22 -8.56 2.15 10.99
CA ASP A 22 -9.60 2.48 10.01
C ASP A 22 -9.15 3.57 9.03
N LEU A 23 -7.91 3.44 8.54
CA LEU A 23 -7.30 4.42 7.65
C LEU A 23 -7.37 3.89 6.22
N GLU A 24 -8.03 4.65 5.36
CA GLU A 24 -8.02 4.45 3.92
C GLU A 24 -7.27 5.61 3.25
N ALA A 25 -6.40 5.30 2.30
CA ALA A 25 -5.65 6.30 1.54
C ALA A 25 -5.37 5.81 0.12
N SER A 26 -5.26 6.75 -0.82
CA SER A 26 -4.86 6.44 -2.19
C SER A 26 -3.35 6.27 -2.26
N ILE A 27 -2.89 5.25 -2.99
CA ILE A 27 -1.46 5.04 -3.22
C ILE A 27 -1.04 5.94 -4.38
N GLU A 28 -0.21 6.94 -4.10
CA GLU A 28 0.33 7.83 -5.13
C GLU A 28 1.50 7.20 -5.90
N SER A 29 2.31 6.40 -5.23
CA SER A 29 3.48 5.75 -5.85
C SER A 29 3.90 4.50 -5.09
N ILE A 30 4.42 3.53 -5.86
CA ILE A 30 5.01 2.28 -5.38
C ILE A 30 6.43 2.20 -5.95
N GLU A 31 7.42 1.94 -5.10
CA GLU A 31 8.83 1.85 -5.48
C GLU A 31 9.09 0.80 -6.58
N PHE A 32 8.47 -0.37 -6.45
CA PHE A 32 8.48 -1.41 -7.47
C PHE A 32 7.04 -1.69 -7.91
N ASP A 33 6.62 -1.16 -9.04
CA ASP A 33 5.31 -1.44 -9.66
C ASP A 33 5.49 -2.22 -10.97
N THR A 34 6.14 -3.39 -10.90
CA THR A 34 6.34 -4.24 -12.08
C THR A 34 5.73 -5.62 -11.87
N PRO A 35 5.33 -6.33 -12.94
CA PRO A 35 4.76 -7.67 -12.83
C PRO A 35 5.71 -8.71 -12.23
N GLU A 36 7.02 -8.45 -12.22
CA GLU A 36 8.06 -9.33 -11.67
C GLU A 36 8.49 -8.92 -10.26
N LYS A 37 8.19 -7.68 -9.86
CA LYS A 37 8.55 -7.13 -8.55
C LYS A 37 7.56 -6.04 -8.18
N TRP A 38 6.71 -6.36 -7.22
CA TRP A 38 5.67 -5.47 -6.76
C TRP A 38 5.79 -5.19 -5.26
N GLY A 39 5.92 -3.92 -4.86
CA GLY A 39 6.03 -3.48 -3.48
C GLY A 39 7.20 -2.54 -3.21
N GLY A 40 7.79 -2.62 -2.02
CA GLY A 40 8.78 -1.65 -1.54
C GLY A 40 8.13 -0.47 -0.81
N GLU A 41 8.69 0.72 -0.99
CA GLU A 41 8.12 1.95 -0.44
C GLU A 41 6.81 2.35 -1.14
N LEU A 42 5.77 2.55 -0.33
CA LEU A 42 4.45 3.05 -0.71
C LEU A 42 4.31 4.47 -0.18
N LYS A 43 4.00 5.41 -1.09
CA LYS A 43 3.63 6.79 -0.75
C LYS A 43 2.12 6.94 -0.90
N LEU A 44 1.49 7.45 0.16
CA LEU A 44 0.06 7.68 0.22
C LEU A 44 -0.24 9.17 0.07
N ASP A 45 -1.41 9.50 -0.48
CA ASP A 45 -1.83 10.89 -0.73
C ASP A 45 -1.95 11.71 0.56
N ASN A 46 -2.23 11.05 1.68
CA ASN A 46 -2.27 11.68 3.00
C ASN A 46 -0.88 11.99 3.59
N GLY A 47 0.20 11.80 2.84
CA GLY A 47 1.58 11.98 3.30
C GLY A 47 2.13 10.81 4.12
N GLY A 48 1.37 9.72 4.26
CA GLY A 48 1.82 8.50 4.93
C GLY A 48 2.78 7.69 4.05
N THR A 49 3.87 7.19 4.65
CA THR A 49 4.81 6.29 3.96
C THR A 49 4.87 4.94 4.63
N TYR A 50 4.69 3.88 3.85
CA TYR A 50 4.75 2.50 4.31
C TYR A 50 5.70 1.69 3.45
N TYR A 51 6.20 0.59 3.97
CA TYR A 51 7.05 -0.35 3.25
C TYR A 51 6.40 -1.72 3.26
N ILE A 52 6.22 -2.32 2.09
CA ILE A 52 5.82 -3.72 1.96
C ILE A 52 6.98 -4.50 1.35
N ASP A 53 7.13 -5.75 1.80
CA ASP A 53 8.15 -6.63 1.22
C ASP A 53 7.84 -6.85 -0.26
N PRO A 54 8.78 -6.58 -1.20
CA PRO A 54 8.52 -6.75 -2.62
C PRO A 54 8.23 -8.21 -2.95
N ILE A 55 7.12 -8.47 -3.62
CA ILE A 55 6.69 -9.80 -4.03
C ILE A 55 6.83 -9.99 -5.54
N ALA A 56 7.18 -11.21 -5.96
CA ALA A 56 7.56 -11.51 -7.34
C ALA A 56 6.40 -11.54 -8.36
N LYS A 57 5.16 -11.39 -7.90
CA LYS A 57 3.97 -11.42 -8.74
C LYS A 57 2.95 -10.44 -8.20
N PRO A 58 2.34 -9.57 -9.02
CA PRO A 58 1.22 -8.77 -8.60
C PRO A 58 0.11 -9.75 -8.21
N PRO A 59 -0.33 -9.73 -6.95
CA PRO A 59 -1.38 -10.59 -6.49
C PRO A 59 -2.70 -10.12 -7.10
N ARG A 60 -3.64 -11.05 -7.29
CA ARG A 60 -5.01 -10.66 -7.60
C ARG A 60 -5.53 -9.78 -6.47
N LEU A 61 -5.98 -8.57 -6.81
CA LEU A 61 -6.56 -7.66 -5.83
C LEU A 61 -8.03 -8.05 -5.55
N PRO A 62 -8.51 -7.89 -4.30
CA PRO A 62 -7.80 -7.35 -3.14
C PRO A 62 -6.78 -8.33 -2.51
N ILE A 63 -5.63 -7.82 -2.04
CA ILE A 63 -4.64 -8.60 -1.28
C ILE A 63 -4.44 -8.05 0.14
N SER A 64 -4.25 -8.93 1.12
CA SER A 64 -3.75 -8.57 2.45
C SER A 64 -2.23 -8.78 2.58
N LEU A 65 -1.52 -7.76 3.07
CA LEU A 65 -0.06 -7.75 3.19
C LEU A 65 0.38 -7.23 4.57
N ARG A 66 1.64 -7.50 4.90
CA ARG A 66 2.30 -6.91 6.06
C ARG A 66 3.09 -5.68 5.61
N ALA A 67 2.72 -4.53 6.15
CA ALA A 67 3.44 -3.28 5.92
C ALA A 67 4.19 -2.83 7.18
N LYS A 68 5.32 -2.16 6.99
CA LYS A 68 6.05 -1.42 8.02
C LYS A 68 5.81 0.06 7.79
N ARG A 69 5.38 0.80 8.81
CA ARG A 69 5.26 2.25 8.73
C ARG A 69 6.65 2.87 8.69
N LEU A 70 6.95 3.68 7.67
CA LEU A 70 8.20 4.42 7.54
C LEU A 70 8.03 5.88 7.98
N GLY A 71 6.92 6.50 7.58
CA GLY A 71 6.58 7.88 7.89
C GLY A 71 5.15 8.02 8.39
N ALA A 72 4.92 8.96 9.29
CA ALA A 72 3.57 9.36 9.67
C ALA A 72 3.09 10.47 8.74
N ALA A 73 1.89 10.30 8.15
CA ALA A 73 1.07 11.46 7.83
C ALA A 73 0.96 12.30 9.10
N GLU A 74 1.36 13.56 9.02
CA GLU A 74 1.21 14.51 10.13
C GLU A 74 -0.28 14.68 10.41
N ASP A 75 -0.64 14.70 11.69
CA ASP A 75 -2.02 14.76 12.23
C ASP A 75 -2.69 16.10 11.93
#